data_AF-A0A7S0DGX8-F1
#
_entry.id   AF-A0A7S0DGX8-F1
#
_cell.length_a   1.000
_cell.length_b   1.000
_cell.length_c   1.000
_cell.angle_alpha   90.00
_cell.angle_beta   90.00
_cell.angle_gamma   90.00
#
_symmetry.space_group_name_H-M   'P 1'
#
loop_
_entity.id
_entity.type
_entity.pdbx_description
1 polymer ?
#
loop_
_entity_poly.entity_id
_entity_poly.type
_entity_poly.pdbx_seq_one_letter_code
_entity_poly.pdbx_strand_id
1 'polypeptide(L)'
;LNLLSHTLCSLSLYPKQLFISIFFLLVVVFYLFLLAEVQSLDFSDRTGYVDMGQARFLNEMYYNFFSFLLFLFWVKLTDLLAVQREVSRLVVMITVLLRKLVYLLFFMLIMWIAFSVGVYVSYGYRNEGSALWLTSLVTIIAQSFDSIDPGDDRDKSPFMATIYGILALIFILLVLLNLVIAILTTAYEHAREEVGDAYWARHQYRLLQHYLRGVKAG
;
A
#
# COMPACT_ATOMS: atom_id res chain seq x y z
N LEU A 1 -4.38 18.36 37.08
CA LEU A 1 -4.04 17.08 36.39
C LEU A 1 -5.25 16.29 35.89
N ASN A 2 -6.40 16.29 36.58
CA ASN A 2 -7.61 15.56 36.14
C ASN A 2 -8.30 16.12 34.88
N LEU A 3 -8.15 17.40 34.55
CA LEU A 3 -8.73 17.98 33.32
C LEU A 3 -7.95 17.60 32.04
N LEU A 4 -6.64 17.37 32.13
CA LEU A 4 -5.81 17.00 30.97
C LEU A 4 -5.99 15.52 30.56
N SER A 5 -6.40 14.64 31.46
CA SER A 5 -6.67 13.23 31.12
C SER A 5 -8.04 13.04 30.46
N HIS A 6 -9.02 13.91 30.74
CA HIS A 6 -10.32 13.93 30.06
C HIS A 6 -10.19 14.30 28.58
N THR A 7 -9.34 15.27 28.24
CA THR A 7 -9.09 15.69 26.85
C THR A 7 -8.29 14.65 26.05
N LEU A 8 -7.47 13.83 26.70
CA LEU A 8 -6.69 12.77 26.02
C LEU A 8 -7.52 11.51 25.75
N CYS A 9 -8.57 11.24 26.55
CA CYS A 9 -9.43 10.06 26.36
C CYS A 9 -10.48 10.28 25.26
N SER A 10 -10.99 11.51 25.11
CA SER A 10 -11.69 11.92 23.89
C SER A 10 -10.74 12.06 22.69
N LEU A 11 -9.44 11.83 22.82
CA LEU A 11 -8.51 11.88 21.69
C LEU A 11 -8.25 10.51 21.06
N SER A 12 -8.75 9.42 21.66
CA SER A 12 -8.47 8.04 21.21
C SER A 12 -9.61 7.37 20.44
N LEU A 13 -10.87 7.74 20.67
CA LEU A 13 -12.03 7.32 19.86
C LEU A 13 -12.32 8.31 18.72
N TYR A 14 -12.01 9.58 18.95
CA TYR A 14 -12.16 10.64 17.99
C TYR A 14 -11.24 10.54 16.77
N PRO A 15 -10.01 9.98 16.76
CA PRO A 15 -9.18 10.03 15.57
C PRO A 15 -9.73 9.09 14.50
N LYS A 16 -10.35 7.96 14.88
CA LYS A 16 -10.99 7.04 13.93
C LYS A 16 -12.31 7.59 13.37
N GLN A 17 -13.14 8.22 14.22
CA GLN A 17 -14.39 8.86 13.77
C GLN A 17 -14.15 10.20 13.06
N LEU A 18 -13.17 11.00 13.48
CA LEU A 18 -12.68 12.18 12.78
C LEU A 18 -12.09 11.78 11.43
N PHE A 19 -11.33 10.69 11.34
CA PHE A 19 -10.80 10.24 10.06
C PHE A 19 -11.92 9.88 9.07
N ILE A 20 -12.96 9.16 9.52
CA ILE A 20 -14.11 8.80 8.66
C ILE A 20 -14.89 10.06 8.24
N SER A 21 -15.12 10.99 9.16
CA SER A 21 -15.84 12.23 8.86
C SER A 21 -15.04 13.20 7.99
N ILE A 22 -13.73 13.33 8.22
CA ILE A 22 -12.81 14.08 7.37
C ILE A 22 -12.70 13.44 5.98
N PHE A 23 -12.63 12.10 5.91
CA PHE A 23 -12.62 11.38 4.65
C PHE A 23 -13.91 11.59 3.87
N PHE A 24 -15.07 11.45 4.52
CA PHE A 24 -16.36 11.72 3.90
C PHE A 24 -16.48 13.18 3.45
N LEU A 25 -16.01 14.13 4.27
CA LEU A 25 -15.97 15.54 3.92
C LEU A 25 -15.04 15.81 2.72
N LEU A 26 -13.89 15.16 2.65
CA LEU A 26 -12.96 15.28 1.53
C LEU A 26 -13.56 14.71 0.24
N VAL A 27 -14.26 13.57 0.31
CA VAL A 27 -15.00 12.99 -0.83
C VAL A 27 -16.09 13.94 -1.30
N VAL A 28 -16.87 14.51 -0.37
CA VAL A 28 -17.95 15.46 -0.70
C VAL A 28 -17.39 16.76 -1.28
N VAL A 29 -16.34 17.33 -0.68
CA VAL A 29 -15.70 18.55 -1.19
C VAL A 29 -15.08 18.31 -2.57
N PHE A 30 -14.41 17.18 -2.78
CA PHE A 30 -13.86 16.82 -4.08
C PHE A 30 -14.97 16.63 -5.12
N TYR A 31 -16.07 15.97 -4.77
CA TYR A 31 -17.23 15.81 -5.64
C TYR A 31 -17.87 17.16 -6.00
N LEU A 32 -18.03 18.06 -5.03
CA LEU A 32 -18.59 19.41 -5.25
C LEU A 32 -17.67 20.29 -6.11
N PHE A 33 -16.35 20.23 -5.88
CA PHE A 33 -15.35 20.93 -6.70
C PHE A 33 -15.44 20.48 -8.17
N LEU A 34 -15.56 19.17 -8.39
CA LEU A 34 -15.72 18.59 -9.72
C LEU A 34 -17.03 19.00 -10.40
N LEU A 35 -18.13 19.03 -9.65
CA LEU A 35 -19.44 19.43 -10.15
C LEU A 35 -19.46 20.92 -10.54
N ALA A 36 -18.77 21.76 -9.78
CA ALA A 36 -18.57 23.17 -10.10
C ALA A 36 -17.75 23.35 -11.41
N GLU A 37 -16.68 22.57 -11.58
CA GLU A 37 -15.85 22.64 -12.80
C GLU A 37 -16.62 22.15 -14.03
N VAL A 38 -17.38 21.05 -13.91
CA VAL A 38 -18.23 20.53 -15.00
C VAL A 38 -19.34 21.51 -15.39
N GLN A 39 -19.91 22.25 -14.43
CA GLN A 39 -20.92 23.28 -14.72
C GLN A 39 -20.34 24.53 -15.38
N SER A 40 -19.03 24.78 -15.24
CA SER A 40 -18.34 25.87 -15.92
C SER A 40 -18.04 25.57 -17.40
N LEU A 41 -18.20 24.31 -17.83
CA LEU A 41 -18.11 23.93 -19.24
C LEU A 41 -19.37 24.40 -19.97
N ASP A 42 -19.27 25.60 -20.56
CA ASP A 42 -20.34 26.19 -21.35
C ASP A 42 -20.43 25.49 -22.72
N PHE A 43 -21.46 24.66 -22.89
CA PHE A 43 -21.78 23.98 -24.16
C PHE A 43 -22.59 24.85 -25.13
N SER A 44 -22.74 26.15 -24.86
CA SER A 44 -23.77 27.00 -25.48
C SER A 44 -23.44 27.58 -26.88
N ASP A 45 -22.30 27.32 -27.53
CA ASP A 45 -22.05 27.89 -28.88
C ASP A 45 -21.44 26.94 -29.94
N ARG A 46 -22.30 26.60 -30.93
CA ARG A 46 -22.12 26.54 -32.39
C ARG A 46 -20.96 25.75 -33.03
N THR A 47 -21.34 24.70 -33.79
CA THR A 47 -20.83 24.26 -35.11
C THR A 47 -19.31 24.13 -35.37
N GLY A 48 -18.44 24.33 -34.38
CA GLY A 48 -17.00 24.14 -34.45
C GLY A 48 -16.52 22.93 -33.66
N TYR A 49 -15.28 22.51 -33.90
CA TYR A 49 -14.61 21.51 -33.06
C TYR A 49 -14.52 22.02 -31.62
N VAL A 50 -15.22 21.37 -30.71
CA VAL A 50 -15.13 21.61 -29.26
C VAL A 50 -13.91 20.85 -28.74
N ASP A 51 -12.95 21.56 -28.15
CA ASP A 51 -11.78 20.94 -27.52
C ASP A 51 -12.21 20.22 -26.23
N MET A 52 -12.37 18.90 -26.33
CA MET A 52 -12.72 18.01 -25.21
C MET A 52 -11.51 17.65 -24.33
N GLY A 53 -10.32 18.24 -24.57
CA GLY A 53 -9.10 17.93 -23.84
C GLY A 53 -9.23 18.15 -22.33
N GLN A 54 -9.81 19.29 -21.92
CA GLN A 54 -10.02 19.61 -20.51
C GLN A 54 -11.04 18.66 -19.85
N ALA A 55 -12.16 18.39 -20.53
CA ALA A 55 -13.17 17.45 -20.05
C ALA A 55 -12.61 16.03 -19.90
N ARG A 56 -11.76 15.59 -20.85
CA ARG A 56 -11.08 14.29 -20.79
C ARG A 56 -10.11 14.21 -19.61
N PHE A 57 -9.27 15.23 -19.42
CA PHE A 57 -8.31 15.27 -18.31
C PHE A 57 -9.04 15.20 -16.95
N LEU A 58 -10.11 15.99 -16.80
CA LEU A 58 -10.91 16.00 -15.58
C LEU A 58 -11.58 14.65 -15.32
N ASN A 59 -12.08 13.99 -16.37
CA ASN A 59 -12.68 12.66 -16.28
C ASN A 59 -11.64 11.58 -15.89
N GLU A 60 -10.42 11.66 -16.43
CA GLU A 60 -9.34 10.73 -16.07
C GLU A 60 -8.91 10.90 -14.60
N MET A 61 -8.82 12.14 -14.12
CA MET A 61 -8.61 12.41 -12.69
C MET A 61 -9.74 11.86 -11.82
N TYR A 62 -11.00 12.00 -12.26
CA TYR A 62 -12.17 11.45 -11.57
C TYR A 62 -12.08 9.92 -11.42
N TYR A 63 -11.82 9.19 -12.51
CA TYR A 63 -11.71 7.74 -12.46
C TYR A 63 -10.56 7.25 -11.58
N ASN A 64 -9.40 7.90 -11.66
CA ASN A 64 -8.25 7.55 -10.82
C ASN A 64 -8.54 7.79 -9.33
N PHE A 65 -9.14 8.93 -8.99
CA PHE A 65 -9.48 9.26 -7.62
C PHE A 65 -10.56 8.33 -7.05
N PHE A 66 -11.63 8.08 -7.81
CA PHE A 66 -12.70 7.18 -7.38
C PHE A 66 -12.19 5.74 -7.20
N SER A 67 -11.30 5.28 -8.07
CA SER A 67 -10.66 3.96 -7.94
C SER A 67 -9.82 3.86 -6.66
N PHE A 68 -9.08 4.93 -6.32
CA PHE A 68 -8.34 5.00 -5.06
C PHE A 68 -9.25 5.03 -3.83
N LEU A 69 -10.34 5.80 -3.87
CA LEU A 69 -11.33 5.82 -2.79
C LEU A 69 -11.99 4.45 -2.58
N LEU A 70 -12.34 3.77 -3.68
CA LEU A 70 -12.92 2.44 -3.64
C LEU A 70 -11.95 1.44 -3.00
N PHE A 71 -10.65 1.52 -3.33
CA PHE A 71 -9.62 0.72 -2.67
C PHE A 71 -9.56 1.00 -1.16
N LEU A 72 -9.57 2.27 -0.74
CA LEU A 72 -9.57 2.62 0.69
C LEU A 72 -10.85 2.16 1.41
N PHE A 73 -11.99 2.18 0.72
CA PHE A 73 -13.24 1.65 1.25
C PHE A 73 -13.13 0.15 1.53
N TRP A 74 -12.53 -0.64 0.62
CA TRP A 74 -12.27 -2.06 0.84
C TRP A 74 -11.34 -2.31 2.03
N VAL A 75 -10.26 -1.55 2.15
CA VAL A 75 -9.37 -1.62 3.32
C VAL A 75 -10.16 -1.30 4.59
N LYS A 76 -11.05 -0.31 4.57
CA LYS A 76 -11.88 0.05 5.72
C LYS A 76 -12.90 -1.01 6.08
N LEU A 77 -13.41 -1.75 5.11
CA LEU A 77 -14.34 -2.86 5.32
C LEU A 77 -13.71 -3.94 6.22
N THR A 78 -12.38 -4.13 6.14
CA THR A 78 -11.67 -5.09 7.02
C THR A 78 -11.76 -4.73 8.52
N ASP A 79 -11.85 -3.43 8.87
CA ASP A 79 -12.10 -3.00 10.26
C ASP A 79 -13.51 -3.39 10.72
N LEU A 80 -14.49 -3.36 9.81
CA LEU A 80 -15.87 -3.73 10.13
C LEU A 80 -16.00 -5.25 10.34
N LEU A 81 -15.23 -6.04 9.60
CA LEU A 81 -15.14 -7.49 9.80
C LEU A 81 -14.55 -7.86 11.17
N ALA A 82 -13.77 -6.98 11.78
CA ALA A 82 -13.16 -7.20 13.11
C ALA A 82 -14.17 -7.17 14.28
N VAL A 83 -15.48 -7.07 14.02
CA VAL A 83 -16.54 -7.20 15.03
C VAL A 83 -16.63 -8.64 15.57
N GLN A 84 -16.36 -9.66 14.75
CA GLN A 84 -16.35 -11.05 15.19
C GLN A 84 -15.00 -11.40 15.84
N ARG A 85 -15.01 -12.05 17.01
CA ARG A 85 -13.81 -12.36 17.83
C ARG A 85 -12.69 -13.05 17.05
N GLU A 86 -13.01 -14.07 16.26
CA GLU A 86 -11.98 -14.83 15.53
C GLU A 86 -11.41 -14.07 14.34
N VAL A 87 -12.25 -13.31 13.63
CA VAL A 87 -11.80 -12.46 12.52
C VAL A 87 -10.96 -11.30 13.05
N SER A 88 -11.35 -10.70 14.17
CA SER A 88 -10.59 -9.66 14.87
C SER A 88 -9.18 -10.13 15.24
N ARG A 89 -9.05 -11.38 15.70
CA ARG A 89 -7.76 -12.00 16.02
C ARG A 89 -6.85 -12.09 14.79
N LEU A 90 -7.41 -12.50 13.66
CA LEU A 90 -6.69 -12.58 12.38
C LEU A 90 -6.26 -11.19 11.88
N VAL A 91 -7.13 -10.18 11.98
CA VAL A 91 -6.81 -8.80 11.57
C VAL A 91 -5.67 -8.22 12.41
N VAL A 92 -5.67 -8.44 13.73
CA VAL A 92 -4.57 -8.02 14.61
C VAL A 92 -3.28 -8.76 14.26
N MET A 93 -3.36 -10.07 14.01
CA MET A 93 -2.22 -10.88 13.62
C MET A 93 -1.59 -10.40 12.31
N ILE A 94 -2.40 -10.13 11.28
CA ILE A 94 -1.95 -9.55 10.01
C ILE A 94 -1.26 -8.20 10.24
N THR A 95 -1.78 -7.36 11.14
CA THR A 95 -1.17 -6.06 11.45
C THR A 95 0.23 -6.21 12.09
N VAL A 96 0.41 -7.19 12.98
CA VAL A 96 1.70 -7.49 13.59
C VAL A 96 2.68 -8.05 12.55
N LEU A 97 2.22 -8.95 11.69
CA LEU A 97 2.96 -9.51 10.56
C LEU A 97 3.46 -8.41 9.61
N LEU A 98 2.59 -7.49 9.20
CA LEU A 98 2.92 -6.38 8.30
C LEU A 98 4.07 -5.52 8.85
N ARG A 99 4.09 -5.25 10.16
CA ARG A 99 5.18 -4.47 10.78
C ARG A 99 6.54 -5.14 10.61
N LYS A 100 6.61 -6.47 10.68
CA LYS A 100 7.85 -7.23 10.46
C LYS A 100 8.21 -7.28 8.98
N LEU A 101 7.21 -7.34 8.10
CA LEU A 101 7.40 -7.35 6.64
C LEU A 101 7.99 -6.06 6.08
N VAL A 102 7.79 -4.90 6.73
CA VAL A 102 8.37 -3.62 6.30
C VAL A 102 9.90 -3.68 6.22
N TYR A 103 10.57 -4.34 7.16
CA TYR A 103 12.02 -4.48 7.15
C TYR A 103 12.51 -5.34 5.98
N LEU A 104 11.77 -6.42 5.67
CA LEU A 104 12.02 -7.25 4.50
C LEU A 104 11.83 -6.45 3.20
N LEU A 105 10.77 -5.64 3.11
CA LEU A 105 10.52 -4.79 1.95
C LEU A 105 11.67 -3.81 1.72
N PHE A 106 12.21 -3.20 2.78
CA PHE A 106 13.37 -2.32 2.68
C PHE A 106 14.61 -3.05 2.15
N PHE A 107 14.88 -4.26 2.67
CA PHE A 107 15.98 -5.09 2.17
C PHE A 107 15.79 -5.48 0.69
N MET A 108 14.58 -5.88 0.30
CA MET A 108 14.23 -6.21 -1.08
C MET A 108 14.40 -5.01 -2.02
N LEU A 109 14.00 -3.82 -1.56
CA LEU A 109 14.13 -2.58 -2.34
C LEU A 109 15.60 -2.23 -2.60
N ILE A 110 16.48 -2.37 -1.59
CA ILE A 110 17.93 -2.17 -1.76
C ILE A 110 18.47 -3.15 -2.80
N MET A 111 18.07 -4.43 -2.73
CA MET A 111 18.47 -5.45 -3.70
C MET A 111 18.01 -5.08 -5.12
N TRP A 112 16.75 -4.68 -5.31
CA TRP A 112 16.25 -4.27 -6.61
C TRP A 112 16.98 -3.05 -7.17
N ILE A 113 17.32 -2.06 -6.34
CA ILE A 113 18.15 -0.92 -6.76
C ILE A 113 19.53 -1.40 -7.21
N ALA A 114 20.18 -2.29 -6.45
CA ALA A 114 21.50 -2.81 -6.79
C ALA A 114 21.51 -3.53 -8.14
N PHE A 115 20.52 -4.39 -8.39
CA PHE A 115 20.36 -5.08 -9.68
C PHE A 115 19.98 -4.11 -10.81
N SER A 116 19.14 -3.10 -10.53
CA SER A 116 18.74 -2.05 -11.50
C SER A 116 19.92 -1.23 -12.00
N VAL A 117 20.82 -0.84 -11.11
CA VAL A 117 22.06 -0.15 -11.48
C VAL A 117 22.97 -1.09 -12.27
N GLY A 118 23.09 -2.36 -11.88
CA GLY A 118 23.89 -3.36 -12.60
C GLY A 118 23.41 -3.60 -14.04
N VAL A 119 22.10 -3.72 -14.24
CA VAL A 119 21.46 -3.85 -15.56
C VAL A 119 21.62 -2.57 -16.40
N TYR A 120 21.38 -1.41 -15.80
CA TYR A 120 21.53 -0.12 -16.46
C TYR A 120 22.96 0.08 -16.99
N VAL A 121 23.98 -0.19 -16.19
CA VAL A 121 25.39 -0.06 -16.58
C VAL A 121 25.81 -1.08 -17.63
N SER A 122 25.26 -2.30 -17.58
CA SER A 122 25.72 -3.40 -18.43
C SER A 122 25.12 -3.39 -19.84
N TYR A 123 23.85 -3.03 -20.01
CA TYR A 123 23.21 -2.98 -21.33
C TYR A 123 22.09 -1.94 -21.48
N GLY A 124 22.00 -0.95 -20.58
CA GLY A 124 21.00 0.12 -20.65
C GLY A 124 21.03 0.93 -21.95
N TYR A 125 22.17 1.02 -22.62
CA TYR A 125 22.30 1.71 -23.92
C TYR A 125 21.66 0.94 -25.11
N ARG A 126 21.34 -0.34 -24.92
CA ARG A 126 20.83 -1.24 -25.98
C ARG A 126 19.40 -1.71 -25.78
N ASN A 127 18.83 -1.50 -24.59
CA ASN A 127 17.46 -1.91 -24.28
C ASN A 127 16.60 -0.68 -23.93
N GLU A 128 15.53 -0.44 -24.68
CA GLU A 128 14.59 0.67 -24.45
C GLU A 128 13.95 0.59 -23.05
N GLY A 129 13.69 -0.61 -22.54
CA GLY A 129 13.17 -0.82 -21.18
C GLY A 129 14.16 -0.42 -20.07
N SER A 130 15.45 -0.35 -20.38
CA SER A 130 16.52 0.01 -19.42
C SER A 130 17.27 1.29 -19.81
N ALA A 131 16.71 2.11 -20.70
CA ALA A 131 17.34 3.35 -21.16
C ALA A 131 17.44 4.42 -20.05
N LEU A 132 16.50 4.38 -19.10
CA LEU A 132 16.51 5.21 -17.89
C LEU A 132 16.65 4.29 -16.66
N TRP A 133 17.33 4.77 -15.63
CA TRP A 133 17.49 3.99 -14.39
C TRP A 133 16.14 3.68 -13.71
N LEU A 134 15.15 4.57 -13.84
CA LEU A 134 13.81 4.36 -13.30
C LEU A 134 13.06 3.27 -14.06
N THR A 135 13.21 3.22 -15.38
CA THR A 135 12.56 2.18 -16.19
C THR A 135 13.22 0.83 -15.95
N SER A 136 14.55 0.77 -15.77
CA SER A 136 15.24 -0.47 -15.41
C SER A 136 14.81 -1.01 -14.04
N LEU A 137 14.54 -0.14 -13.07
CA LEU A 137 13.99 -0.54 -11.77
C LEU A 137 12.61 -1.18 -11.93
N VAL A 138 11.71 -0.54 -12.69
CA VAL A 138 10.37 -1.09 -12.95
C VAL A 138 10.45 -2.42 -13.68
N THR A 139 11.34 -2.54 -14.68
CA THR A 139 11.57 -3.78 -15.41
C THR A 139 12.06 -4.90 -14.50
N ILE A 140 12.98 -4.65 -13.57
CA ILE A 140 13.48 -5.68 -12.65
C ILE A 140 12.43 -6.10 -11.63
N ILE A 141 11.61 -5.15 -11.15
CA ILE A 141 10.48 -5.50 -10.30
C ILE A 141 9.52 -6.39 -11.07
N ALA A 142 9.18 -6.05 -12.32
CA ALA A 142 8.31 -6.87 -13.17
C ALA A 142 8.91 -8.27 -13.39
N GLN A 143 10.20 -8.36 -13.74
CA GLN A 143 10.93 -9.62 -13.92
C GLN A 143 11.07 -10.45 -12.62
N SER A 144 10.91 -9.83 -11.45
CA SER A 144 10.90 -10.56 -10.17
C SER A 144 9.59 -11.33 -9.96
N PHE A 145 8.49 -10.90 -10.59
CA PHE A 145 7.17 -11.52 -10.47
C PHE A 145 6.77 -12.33 -11.71
N ASP A 146 7.26 -11.95 -12.89
CA ASP A 146 6.99 -12.64 -14.15
C ASP A 146 8.11 -13.65 -14.49
N SER A 147 7.78 -14.66 -15.29
CA SER A 147 8.79 -15.57 -15.83
C SER A 147 9.72 -14.78 -16.75
N ILE A 148 11.02 -14.75 -16.41
CA ILE A 148 12.07 -14.13 -17.22
C ILE A 148 12.01 -14.74 -18.63
N ASP A 149 11.53 -14.00 -19.64
CA ASP A 149 11.70 -14.38 -21.03
C ASP A 149 13.15 -14.02 -21.44
N PRO A 150 14.06 -15.00 -21.52
CA PRO A 150 15.46 -14.71 -21.81
C PRO A 150 15.70 -14.38 -23.30
N GLY A 151 14.65 -14.41 -24.14
CA GLY A 151 14.73 -14.17 -25.58
C GLY A 151 15.12 -12.74 -25.93
N ASP A 152 14.44 -11.72 -25.38
CA ASP A 152 14.62 -10.32 -25.81
C ASP A 152 15.91 -9.65 -25.27
N ASP A 153 16.41 -10.09 -24.11
CA ASP A 153 17.64 -9.53 -23.51
C ASP A 153 18.92 -10.21 -24.04
N ARG A 154 18.83 -11.45 -24.55
CA ARG A 154 19.99 -12.17 -25.12
C ARG A 154 20.49 -11.57 -26.44
N ASP A 155 19.59 -11.01 -27.23
CA ASP A 155 19.93 -10.46 -28.54
C ASP A 155 20.75 -9.16 -28.45
N LYS A 156 20.74 -8.49 -27.29
CA LYS A 156 21.37 -7.18 -27.06
C LYS A 156 22.75 -7.27 -26.38
N SER A 157 22.91 -8.21 -25.43
CA SER A 157 24.20 -8.47 -24.75
C SER A 157 24.24 -9.91 -24.19
N PRO A 158 24.60 -10.91 -25.00
CA PRO A 158 24.38 -12.32 -24.64
C PRO A 158 25.16 -12.77 -23.40
N PHE A 159 26.37 -12.25 -23.18
CA PHE A 159 27.20 -12.64 -22.04
C PHE A 159 26.72 -12.00 -20.73
N MET A 160 26.56 -10.68 -20.70
CA MET A 160 26.15 -9.96 -19.48
C MET A 160 24.69 -10.26 -19.11
N ALA A 161 23.78 -10.29 -20.09
CA ALA A 161 22.38 -10.61 -19.83
C ALA A 161 22.22 -12.02 -19.26
N THR A 162 22.98 -13.00 -19.75
CA THR A 162 22.92 -14.37 -19.21
C THR A 162 23.47 -14.45 -17.79
N ILE A 163 24.57 -13.77 -17.48
CA ILE A 163 25.14 -13.77 -16.12
C ILE A 163 24.21 -13.07 -15.13
N TYR A 164 23.72 -11.87 -15.46
CA TYR A 164 22.77 -11.16 -14.61
C TYR A 164 21.44 -11.90 -14.49
N GLY A 165 20.95 -12.54 -15.55
CA GLY A 165 19.75 -13.37 -15.52
C GLY A 165 19.89 -14.57 -14.58
N ILE A 166 21.02 -15.29 -14.63
CA ILE A 166 21.28 -16.43 -13.72
C ILE A 166 21.44 -15.93 -12.28
N LEU A 167 22.18 -14.84 -12.06
CA LEU A 167 22.34 -14.25 -10.73
C LEU A 167 21.01 -13.77 -10.17
N ALA A 168 20.20 -13.05 -10.96
CA ALA A 168 18.88 -12.57 -10.56
C ALA A 168 17.96 -13.75 -10.24
N LEU A 169 17.95 -14.80 -11.06
CA LEU A 169 17.17 -16.01 -10.80
C LEU A 169 17.56 -16.66 -9.47
N ILE A 170 18.86 -16.86 -9.22
CA ILE A 170 19.34 -17.43 -7.95
C ILE A 170 18.97 -16.52 -6.77
N PHE A 171 19.25 -15.22 -6.86
CA PHE A 171 19.01 -14.31 -5.75
C PHE A 171 17.52 -14.07 -5.47
N ILE A 172 16.69 -13.90 -6.49
CA ILE A 172 15.26 -13.62 -6.33
C ILE A 172 14.50 -14.89 -5.98
N LEU A 173 14.68 -15.98 -6.73
CA LEU A 173 13.90 -17.19 -6.51
C LEU A 173 14.44 -18.06 -5.36
N LEU A 174 15.76 -18.20 -5.22
CA LEU A 174 16.31 -19.10 -4.19
C LEU A 174 16.60 -18.38 -2.89
N VAL A 175 17.15 -17.17 -2.91
CA VAL A 175 17.52 -16.48 -1.67
C VAL A 175 16.35 -15.66 -1.12
N LEU A 176 15.79 -14.76 -1.93
CA LEU A 176 14.79 -13.80 -1.49
C LEU A 176 13.48 -14.52 -1.12
N LEU A 177 12.97 -15.42 -1.97
CA LEU A 177 11.74 -16.15 -1.68
C LEU A 177 11.86 -17.01 -0.41
N ASN A 178 12.97 -17.73 -0.23
CA ASN A 178 13.20 -18.53 0.98
C ASN A 178 13.32 -17.64 2.23
N LEU A 179 13.97 -16.49 2.13
CA LEU A 179 14.05 -15.52 3.22
C LEU A 179 12.66 -14.96 3.58
N VAL A 180 11.84 -14.63 2.57
CA VAL A 180 10.46 -14.15 2.76
C VAL A 180 9.64 -15.19 3.50
N ILE A 181 9.70 -16.47 3.08
CA ILE A 181 8.97 -17.57 3.72
C ILE A 181 9.44 -17.79 5.16
N ALA A 182 10.75 -17.78 5.39
CA ALA A 182 11.32 -17.94 6.73
C ALA A 182 10.85 -16.83 7.68
N ILE A 183 10.95 -15.57 7.26
CA ILE A 183 10.53 -14.42 8.06
C ILE A 183 9.02 -14.44 8.29
N LEU A 184 8.21 -14.76 7.27
CA LEU A 184 6.76 -14.87 7.42
C LEU A 184 6.38 -15.94 8.43
N THR A 185 7.07 -17.09 8.41
CA THR A 185 6.80 -18.21 9.33
C THR A 185 7.15 -17.82 10.76
N THR A 186 8.35 -17.28 11.00
CA THR A 186 8.76 -16.83 12.33
C THR A 186 7.89 -15.68 12.85
N ALA A 187 7.54 -14.72 11.98
CA ALA A 187 6.67 -13.62 12.37
C ALA A 187 5.24 -14.10 12.65
N TYR A 188 4.76 -15.13 11.95
CA TYR A 188 3.46 -15.75 12.19
C TYR A 188 3.43 -16.45 13.54
N GLU A 189 4.44 -17.24 13.87
CA GLU A 189 4.57 -17.89 15.19
C GLU A 189 4.61 -16.85 16.30
N HIS A 190 5.42 -15.80 16.14
CA HIS A 190 5.50 -14.72 17.11
C HIS A 190 4.18 -13.96 17.28
N ALA A 191 3.50 -13.64 16.17
CA ALA A 191 2.20 -12.99 16.23
C ALA A 191 1.13 -13.89 16.87
N ARG A 192 1.21 -15.21 16.69
CA ARG A 192 0.29 -16.18 17.30
C ARG A 192 0.48 -16.24 18.81
N GLU A 193 1.73 -16.23 19.27
CA GLU A 193 2.05 -16.18 20.70
C GLU A 193 1.64 -14.85 21.32
N GLU A 194 1.92 -13.74 20.65
CA GLU A 194 1.64 -12.40 21.15
C GLU A 194 0.13 -12.10 21.20
N VAL A 195 -0.65 -12.58 20.23
CA VAL A 195 -2.11 -12.40 20.15
C VAL A 195 -2.88 -13.49 20.93
N GLY A 196 -2.18 -14.34 21.69
CA GLY A 196 -2.76 -15.33 22.59
C GLY A 196 -3.66 -14.74 23.68
N ASP A 197 -4.16 -15.59 24.58
CA ASP A 197 -5.15 -15.21 25.61
C ASP A 197 -4.70 -14.06 26.51
N ALA A 198 -3.39 -13.89 26.70
CA ALA A 198 -2.81 -12.78 27.46
C ALA A 198 -3.06 -11.40 26.81
N TYR A 199 -3.02 -11.30 25.48
CA TYR A 199 -3.33 -10.05 24.77
C TYR A 199 -4.81 -9.71 24.86
N TRP A 200 -5.69 -10.71 24.72
CA TRP A 200 -7.13 -10.51 24.87
C TRP A 200 -7.52 -10.12 26.30
N ALA A 201 -6.94 -10.77 27.31
CA ALA A 201 -7.11 -10.37 28.70
C ALA A 201 -6.67 -8.92 28.92
N ARG A 202 -5.53 -8.52 28.34
CA ARG A 202 -5.01 -7.14 28.42
C ARG A 202 -5.82 -6.14 27.60
N HIS A 203 -6.43 -6.57 26.49
CA HIS A 203 -7.30 -5.73 25.66
C HIS A 203 -8.67 -5.51 26.32
N GLN A 204 -9.28 -6.57 26.83
CA GLN A 204 -10.51 -6.50 27.62
C GLN A 204 -10.31 -5.72 28.91
N TYR A 205 -9.18 -5.91 29.60
CA TYR A 205 -8.83 -5.11 30.78
C TYR A 205 -8.74 -3.62 30.44
N ARG A 206 -8.12 -3.25 29.30
CA ARG A 206 -8.09 -1.85 28.84
C ARG A 206 -9.50 -1.32 28.55
N LEU A 207 -10.34 -2.08 27.86
CA LEU A 207 -11.73 -1.70 27.59
C LEU A 207 -12.54 -1.50 28.88
N LEU A 208 -12.44 -2.43 29.83
CA LEU A 208 -13.07 -2.35 31.15
C LEU A 208 -12.56 -1.15 31.96
N GLN A 209 -11.25 -0.90 31.94
CA GLN A 209 -10.64 0.24 32.60
C GLN A 209 -11.13 1.57 32.00
N HIS A 210 -11.32 1.62 30.68
CA HIS A 210 -11.94 2.78 30.02
C HIS A 210 -13.40 2.95 30.44
N TYR A 211 -14.17 1.86 30.52
CA TYR A 211 -15.58 1.91 30.93
C TYR A 211 -15.75 2.34 32.38
N LEU A 212 -14.98 1.77 33.31
CA LEU A 212 -15.01 2.10 34.74
C LEU A 212 -14.54 3.53 35.02
N ARG A 213 -13.60 4.05 34.22
CA ARG A 213 -13.20 5.47 34.30
C ARG A 213 -14.28 6.41 33.75
N GLY A 214 -15.05 5.99 32.75
CA GLY A 214 -16.21 6.73 32.26
C GLY A 214 -17.35 6.81 33.28
N VAL A 215 -17.63 5.71 34.00
CA VAL A 215 -18.68 5.65 35.03
C VAL A 215 -18.34 6.48 36.28
N LYS A 216 -17.06 6.60 36.66
CA LYS A 216 -16.66 7.43 37.81
C LYS A 216 -16.62 8.94 37.52
N ALA A 217 -16.83 9.36 36.27
CA ALA A 217 -16.70 10.75 35.84
C ALA A 217 -18.02 11.41 35.41
N GLY A 218 -19.14 10.67 35.47
CA GLY A 218 -20.51 11.19 35.42
C GLY A 218 -21.10 11.20 36.82
#